data_AF-A0AAN4SJN3-F1
#
_entry.id   AF-A0AAN4SJN3-F1
#
_cell.length_a   1.000
_cell.length_b   1.000
_cell.length_c   1.000
_cell.angle_alpha   90.00
_cell.angle_beta   90.00
_cell.angle_gamma   90.00
#
_symmetry.space_group_name_H-M   'P 1'
#
loop_
_entity.id
_entity.type
_entity.pdbx_description
1 polymer ?
#
loop_
_entity_poly.entity_id
_entity_poly.type
_entity_poly.pdbx_seq_one_letter_code
_entity_poly.pdbx_strand_id
1 'polypeptide(L)'
;MENDRVSLEDLTQGQWLELRYQMEPRNFKRLVERARNAGIDVPACVGVKNYAPKIKFSTLSETARYVRSQDIEAVKTFNRRCENWSIFVTAELRSQARMSFPHNPKRSKGATPLSESINGNVRYDKKYKVEVRSLGFSFARHGVMLHYGASSGHGGYIGSKWRDRFGNIRTTNPASFGKMGQGNRKAVHWFNPVLRKHLPTLADIAAEYCMDMSLNLAGLFLEE
;
A
#
# COMPACT_ATOMS: atom_id res chain seq x y z
N MET A 1 23.68 -38.27 -22.20
CA MET A 1 22.94 -37.49 -21.20
C MET A 1 23.57 -36.12 -21.16
N GLU A 2 23.02 -35.23 -21.96
CA GLU A 2 23.49 -33.87 -22.17
C GLU A 2 23.19 -33.05 -20.90
N ASN A 3 24.22 -32.43 -20.34
CA ASN A 3 24.08 -31.55 -19.19
C ASN A 3 23.39 -30.26 -19.66
N ASP A 4 22.08 -30.15 -19.42
CA ASP A 4 21.35 -28.89 -19.50
C ASP A 4 21.95 -27.89 -18.51
N ARG A 5 22.95 -27.14 -18.97
CA ARG A 5 23.50 -25.99 -18.26
C ARG A 5 22.50 -24.84 -18.42
N VAL A 6 21.52 -24.77 -17.54
CA VAL A 6 20.60 -23.64 -17.42
C VAL A 6 21.43 -22.34 -17.34
N SER A 7 21.21 -21.43 -18.30
CA SER A 7 21.85 -20.10 -18.30
C SER A 7 21.35 -19.30 -17.11
N LEU A 8 22.21 -18.45 -16.51
CA LEU A 8 21.80 -17.58 -15.41
C LEU A 8 20.71 -16.58 -15.83
N GLU A 9 20.60 -16.32 -17.14
CA GLU A 9 19.59 -15.45 -17.75
C GLU A 9 18.19 -16.05 -17.71
N ASP A 10 18.08 -17.38 -17.65
CA ASP A 10 16.82 -18.12 -17.68
C ASP A 10 16.30 -18.46 -16.28
N LEU A 11 17.04 -18.07 -15.23
CA LEU A 11 16.68 -18.39 -13.85
C LEU A 11 15.46 -17.61 -13.39
N THR A 12 14.37 -18.33 -13.15
CA THR A 12 13.18 -17.81 -12.48
C THR A 12 13.47 -17.42 -11.02
N GLN A 13 12.60 -16.60 -10.42
CA GLN A 13 12.72 -16.24 -9.00
C GLN A 13 12.72 -17.46 -8.07
N GLY A 14 11.93 -18.49 -8.40
CA GLY A 14 11.89 -19.76 -7.68
C GLY A 14 13.25 -20.47 -7.71
N GLN A 15 13.85 -20.59 -8.89
CA GLN A 15 15.18 -21.22 -9.04
C GLN A 15 16.29 -20.42 -8.34
N TRP A 16 16.23 -19.09 -8.35
CA TRP A 16 17.15 -18.26 -7.57
C TRP A 16 17.03 -18.50 -6.06
N LEU A 17 15.81 -18.76 -5.56
CA LEU A 17 15.59 -19.12 -4.17
C LEU A 17 16.10 -20.53 -3.86
N GLU A 18 15.87 -21.51 -4.75
CA GLU A 18 16.39 -22.87 -4.59
C GLU A 18 17.92 -22.91 -4.54
N LEU A 19 18.59 -22.23 -5.49
CA LEU A 19 20.04 -22.11 -5.51
C LEU A 19 20.59 -21.50 -4.22
N ARG A 20 19.85 -20.58 -3.61
CA ARG A 20 20.20 -20.00 -2.32
C ARG A 20 20.15 -20.99 -1.16
N TYR A 21 19.22 -21.94 -1.20
CA TYR A 21 19.08 -22.96 -0.16
C TYR A 21 20.07 -24.11 -0.34
N GLN A 22 20.42 -24.43 -1.59
CA GLN A 22 21.32 -25.54 -1.92
C GLN A 22 22.80 -25.16 -1.85
N MET A 23 23.15 -23.88 -1.97
CA MET A 23 24.54 -23.42 -1.98
C MET A 23 25.00 -22.81 -0.66
N GLU A 24 26.28 -23.01 -0.35
CA GLU A 24 26.98 -22.26 0.69
C GLU A 24 26.83 -20.73 0.48
N PRO A 25 26.55 -19.93 1.52
CA PRO A 25 26.28 -18.48 1.38
C PRO A 25 27.38 -17.71 0.65
N ARG A 26 28.64 -18.12 0.80
CA ARG A 26 29.79 -17.52 0.09
C ARG A 26 29.73 -17.77 -1.42
N ASN A 27 29.33 -18.97 -1.83
CA ASN A 27 29.23 -19.35 -3.24
C ASN A 27 28.03 -18.67 -3.89
N PHE A 28 26.91 -18.62 -3.18
CA PHE A 28 25.71 -17.91 -3.65
C PHE A 28 25.95 -16.41 -3.85
N LYS A 29 26.68 -15.77 -2.93
CA LYS A 29 27.07 -14.37 -3.08
C LYS A 29 27.87 -14.12 -4.36
N ARG A 30 28.85 -14.99 -4.66
CA ARG A 30 29.65 -14.91 -5.90
C ARG A 30 28.79 -15.10 -7.15
N LEU A 31 27.78 -15.97 -7.09
CA LEU A 31 26.83 -16.19 -8.18
C LEU A 31 26.02 -14.93 -8.48
N VAL A 32 25.47 -14.28 -7.44
CA VAL A 32 24.71 -13.02 -7.57
C VAL A 32 25.58 -11.89 -8.10
N GLU A 33 26.82 -11.78 -7.62
CA GLU A 33 27.78 -10.79 -8.14
C GLU A 33 28.08 -11.03 -9.63
N ARG A 34 28.26 -12.30 -10.04
CA ARG A 34 28.48 -12.67 -11.44
C ARG A 34 27.28 -12.35 -12.33
N ALA A 35 26.06 -12.64 -11.87
CA ALA A 35 24.83 -12.34 -12.60
C ALA A 35 24.64 -10.83 -12.80
N ARG A 36 24.85 -10.03 -11.75
CA ARG A 36 24.78 -8.56 -11.84
C ARG A 36 25.84 -7.97 -12.77
N ASN A 37 27.07 -8.50 -12.72
CA ASN A 37 28.14 -8.08 -13.63
C ASN A 37 27.85 -8.46 -15.09
N ALA A 38 27.05 -9.50 -15.31
CA ALA A 38 26.55 -9.89 -16.63
C ALA A 38 25.30 -9.12 -17.07
N GLY A 39 24.82 -8.15 -16.27
CA GLY A 39 23.63 -7.35 -16.59
C GLY A 39 22.29 -8.06 -16.32
N ILE A 40 22.31 -9.21 -15.63
CA ILE A 40 21.11 -10.00 -15.33
C ILE A 40 20.41 -9.40 -14.11
N ASP A 41 19.09 -9.17 -14.24
CA ASP A 41 18.27 -8.67 -13.13
C ASP A 41 18.06 -9.77 -12.09
N VAL A 42 18.68 -9.59 -10.92
CA VAL A 42 18.57 -10.55 -9.81
C VAL A 42 17.43 -10.11 -8.90
N PRO A 43 16.41 -10.95 -8.65
CA PRO A 43 15.25 -10.60 -7.84
C PRO A 43 15.63 -10.03 -6.46
N ALA A 44 14.99 -8.93 -6.06
CA ALA A 44 15.31 -8.22 -4.82
C ALA A 44 15.20 -9.10 -3.55
N CYS A 45 14.36 -10.12 -3.56
CA CYS A 45 14.20 -11.10 -2.47
C CYS A 45 15.45 -11.95 -2.20
N VAL A 46 16.41 -11.95 -3.13
CA VAL A 46 17.64 -12.75 -3.09
C VAL A 46 18.83 -11.96 -2.51
N GLY A 47 18.85 -10.64 -2.70
CA GLY A 47 20.01 -9.78 -2.47
C GLY A 47 20.25 -9.28 -1.03
N VAL A 48 19.47 -9.72 -0.03
CA VAL A 48 19.57 -9.20 1.34
C VAL A 48 20.66 -9.93 2.12
N LYS A 49 21.71 -9.20 2.54
CA LYS A 49 22.76 -9.67 3.45
C LYS A 49 22.14 -10.37 4.68
N ASN A 50 22.59 -11.59 4.98
CA ASN A 50 22.28 -12.37 6.19
C ASN A 50 20.82 -12.81 6.42
N TYR A 51 19.99 -12.89 5.40
CA TYR A 51 18.63 -13.41 5.55
C TYR A 51 18.30 -14.40 4.45
N ALA A 52 18.82 -15.64 4.50
CA ALA A 52 18.01 -16.73 3.97
C ALA A 52 16.71 -16.65 4.79
N PRO A 53 15.55 -16.27 4.24
CA PRO A 53 14.35 -16.30 5.03
C PRO A 53 14.22 -17.75 5.48
N LYS A 54 14.42 -18.03 6.77
CA LYS A 54 13.89 -19.28 7.32
C LYS A 54 12.41 -19.14 7.10
N ILE A 55 11.89 -19.77 6.04
CA ILE A 55 10.48 -19.75 5.73
C ILE A 55 9.82 -20.65 6.77
N LYS A 56 9.62 -20.08 7.97
CA LYS A 56 8.64 -20.56 8.91
C LYS A 56 7.35 -19.87 8.51
N PHE A 57 6.43 -20.64 7.94
CA PHE A 57 5.05 -20.22 7.80
C PHE A 57 4.37 -20.40 9.14
N SER A 58 4.12 -19.30 9.82
CA SER A 58 3.45 -19.30 11.12
C SER A 58 1.92 -19.34 10.98
N THR A 59 1.40 -19.03 9.78
CA THR A 59 -0.04 -18.92 9.50
C THR A 59 -0.36 -19.32 8.06
N LEU A 60 -1.58 -19.82 7.84
CA LEU A 60 -2.16 -20.11 6.51
C LEU A 60 -2.07 -18.92 5.54
N SER A 61 -2.13 -17.70 6.08
CA SER A 61 -1.98 -16.47 5.31
C SER A 61 -0.55 -16.25 4.79
N GLU A 62 0.48 -16.76 5.48
CA GLU A 62 1.88 -16.66 5.05
C GLU A 62 2.24 -17.72 4.00
N THR A 63 1.72 -18.95 4.12
CA THR A 63 1.87 -19.98 3.08
C THR A 63 1.21 -19.51 1.79
N ALA A 64 -0.04 -19.06 1.86
CA ALA A 64 -0.75 -18.56 0.69
C ALA A 64 0.02 -17.40 0.04
N ARG A 65 0.49 -16.41 0.83
CA ARG A 65 1.31 -15.30 0.31
C ARG A 65 2.59 -15.75 -0.38
N TYR A 66 3.27 -16.75 0.16
CA TYR A 66 4.49 -17.25 -0.46
C TYR A 66 4.22 -17.95 -1.77
N VAL A 67 3.22 -18.83 -1.83
CA VAL A 67 2.79 -19.47 -3.08
C VAL A 67 2.42 -18.38 -4.10
N ARG A 68 1.70 -17.35 -3.67
CA ARG A 68 1.35 -16.22 -4.52
C ARG A 68 2.56 -15.46 -5.05
N SER A 69 3.57 -15.24 -4.21
CA SER A 69 4.79 -14.53 -4.60
C SER A 69 5.68 -15.27 -5.60
N GLN A 70 5.40 -16.56 -5.88
CA GLN A 70 6.10 -17.33 -6.90
C GLN A 70 5.64 -16.97 -8.32
N ASP A 71 4.37 -16.59 -8.49
CA ASP A 71 3.84 -16.12 -9.77
C ASP A 71 4.16 -14.63 -9.95
N ILE A 72 5.34 -14.36 -10.52
CA ILE A 72 5.87 -13.02 -10.69
C ILE A 72 4.96 -12.18 -11.59
N GLU A 73 4.40 -12.77 -12.65
CA GLU A 73 3.59 -12.05 -13.63
C GLU A 73 2.23 -11.66 -13.06
N ALA A 74 1.57 -12.59 -12.35
CA ALA A 74 0.33 -12.29 -11.64
C ALA A 74 0.55 -11.21 -10.57
N VAL A 75 1.64 -11.30 -9.79
CA VAL A 75 1.96 -10.29 -8.75
C VAL A 75 2.25 -8.92 -9.38
N LYS A 76 3.02 -8.85 -10.48
CA LYS A 76 3.29 -7.59 -11.20
C LYS A 76 1.99 -6.97 -11.73
N THR A 77 1.12 -7.78 -12.30
CA THR A 77 -0.17 -7.35 -12.84
C THR A 77 -1.07 -6.82 -11.72
N PHE A 78 -1.19 -7.56 -10.63
CA PHE A 78 -1.96 -7.15 -9.44
C PHE A 78 -1.45 -5.83 -8.86
N ASN A 79 -0.14 -5.71 -8.60
CA ASN A 79 0.46 -4.50 -8.06
C ASN A 79 0.19 -3.28 -8.96
N ARG A 80 0.38 -3.43 -10.28
CA ARG A 80 0.11 -2.36 -11.26
C ARG A 80 -1.36 -1.94 -11.24
N ARG A 81 -2.29 -2.89 -11.14
CA ARG A 81 -3.72 -2.58 -11.03
C ARG A 81 -4.05 -1.84 -9.74
N CYS A 82 -3.48 -2.25 -8.60
CA CYS A 82 -3.62 -1.54 -7.33
C CYS A 82 -3.04 -0.12 -7.37
N GLU A 83 -1.87 0.07 -8.00
CA GLU A 83 -1.24 1.38 -8.17
C GLU A 83 -2.09 2.30 -9.05
N ASN A 84 -2.56 1.80 -10.20
CA ASN A 84 -3.45 2.54 -11.10
C ASN A 84 -4.75 2.94 -10.40
N TRP A 85 -5.37 2.02 -9.65
CA TRP A 85 -6.55 2.31 -8.84
C TRP A 85 -6.26 3.42 -7.82
N SER A 86 -5.13 3.34 -7.10
CA SER A 86 -4.73 4.35 -6.11
C SER A 86 -4.53 5.72 -6.75
N ILE A 87 -3.88 5.79 -7.91
CA ILE A 87 -3.66 7.04 -8.67
C ILE A 87 -5.01 7.64 -9.08
N PHE A 88 -5.89 6.82 -9.65
CA PHE A 88 -7.20 7.24 -10.13
C PHE A 88 -8.09 7.77 -8.99
N VAL A 89 -8.23 7.01 -7.91
CA VAL A 89 -9.03 7.44 -6.75
C VAL A 89 -8.43 8.66 -6.07
N THR A 90 -7.09 8.77 -6.01
CA THR A 90 -6.42 9.98 -5.52
C THR A 90 -6.80 11.19 -6.37
N ALA A 91 -6.76 11.08 -7.70
CA ALA A 91 -7.13 12.17 -8.58
C ALA A 91 -8.59 12.62 -8.38
N GLU A 92 -9.53 11.68 -8.23
CA GLU A 92 -10.93 11.99 -7.97
C GLU A 92 -11.14 12.65 -6.59
N LEU A 93 -10.46 12.15 -5.55
CA LEU A 93 -10.47 12.78 -4.22
C LEU A 93 -9.92 14.21 -4.27
N ARG A 94 -8.85 14.44 -5.02
CA ARG A 94 -8.28 15.79 -5.21
C ARG A 94 -9.27 16.71 -5.93
N SER A 95 -9.96 16.20 -6.96
CA SER A 95 -10.99 16.94 -7.69
C SER A 95 -12.17 17.30 -6.77
N GLN A 96 -12.72 16.32 -6.06
CA GLN A 96 -13.82 16.51 -5.13
C GLN A 96 -13.49 17.52 -4.03
N ALA A 97 -12.29 17.43 -3.45
CA ALA A 97 -11.82 18.37 -2.44
C ALA A 97 -11.66 19.79 -3.00
N ARG A 98 -11.16 19.93 -4.23
CA ARG A 98 -11.00 21.23 -4.90
C ARG A 98 -12.35 21.90 -5.17
N MET A 99 -13.34 21.13 -5.61
CA MET A 99 -14.70 21.62 -5.85
C MET A 99 -15.43 21.98 -4.55
N SER A 100 -15.29 21.13 -3.52
CA SER A 100 -15.97 21.31 -2.23
C SER A 100 -15.36 22.45 -1.41
N PHE A 101 -14.04 22.65 -1.52
CA PHE A 101 -13.28 23.60 -0.71
C PHE A 101 -12.33 24.41 -1.58
N PRO A 102 -12.85 25.34 -2.40
CA PRO A 102 -12.02 26.17 -3.28
C PRO A 102 -11.03 26.99 -2.43
N HIS A 103 -9.75 26.88 -2.78
CA HIS A 103 -8.69 27.62 -2.09
C HIS A 103 -8.78 29.11 -2.45
N ASN A 104 -8.84 29.97 -1.43
CA ASN A 104 -8.72 31.41 -1.61
C ASN A 104 -7.35 31.89 -1.11
N PRO A 105 -6.41 32.24 -2.02
CA PRO A 105 -5.06 32.62 -1.65
C PRO A 105 -5.00 33.95 -0.86
N LYS A 106 -6.00 34.82 -0.98
CA LYS A 106 -6.08 36.07 -0.20
C LYS A 106 -6.39 35.79 1.27
N ARG A 107 -7.20 34.77 1.57
CA ARG A 107 -7.63 34.38 2.92
C ARG A 107 -6.73 33.35 3.58
N SER A 108 -5.93 32.63 2.80
CA SER A 108 -5.21 31.42 3.23
C SER A 108 -3.71 31.52 2.93
N LYS A 109 -3.12 32.70 3.14
CA LYS A 109 -1.71 32.96 2.84
C LYS A 109 -0.80 31.89 3.47
N GLY A 110 -0.08 31.15 2.62
CA GLY A 110 0.87 30.12 3.04
C GLY A 110 0.26 28.78 3.47
N ALA A 111 -1.07 28.59 3.37
CA ALA A 111 -1.71 27.31 3.71
C ALA A 111 -1.87 26.43 2.46
N THR A 112 -1.35 25.21 2.50
CA THR A 112 -1.57 24.22 1.44
C THR A 112 -3.06 23.87 1.32
N PRO A 113 -3.66 23.96 0.12
CA PRO A 113 -5.03 23.51 -0.13
C PRO A 113 -5.25 22.06 0.30
N LEU A 114 -6.46 21.72 0.78
CA LEU A 114 -6.80 20.33 1.12
C LEU A 114 -6.56 19.40 -0.08
N SER A 115 -7.00 19.81 -1.26
CA SER A 115 -6.82 19.05 -2.51
C SER A 115 -5.36 18.72 -2.79
N GLU A 116 -4.42 19.59 -2.46
CA GLU A 116 -3.00 19.36 -2.72
C GLU A 116 -2.35 18.49 -1.64
N SER A 117 -2.94 18.42 -0.44
CA SER A 117 -2.44 17.59 0.65
C SER A 117 -2.74 16.09 0.51
N ILE A 118 -3.65 15.70 -0.40
CA ILE A 118 -4.12 14.32 -0.54
C ILE A 118 -3.09 13.49 -1.31
N ASN A 119 -2.66 12.37 -0.73
CA ASN A 119 -1.78 11.39 -1.34
C ASN A 119 -2.33 9.97 -1.17
N GLY A 120 -2.32 9.19 -2.26
CA GLY A 120 -2.53 7.75 -2.22
C GLY A 120 -1.25 7.04 -1.78
N ASN A 121 -1.40 6.08 -0.87
CA ASN A 121 -0.31 5.33 -0.25
C ASN A 121 -0.50 3.85 -0.55
N VAL A 122 0.38 3.32 -1.41
CA VAL A 122 0.49 1.90 -1.68
C VAL A 122 1.50 1.31 -0.71
N ARG A 123 1.07 0.35 0.12
CA ARG A 123 1.93 -0.29 1.12
C ARG A 123 2.11 -1.75 0.79
N TYR A 124 3.37 -2.12 0.61
CA TYR A 124 3.80 -3.48 0.37
C TYR A 124 3.94 -4.26 1.67
N ASP A 125 3.93 -5.60 1.56
CA ASP A 125 4.24 -6.48 2.68
C ASP A 125 5.63 -6.18 3.27
N LYS A 126 5.76 -6.21 4.61
CA LYS A 126 7.03 -5.84 5.27
C LYS A 126 8.11 -6.90 5.13
N LYS A 127 7.73 -8.17 4.99
CA LYS A 127 8.63 -9.34 5.00
C LYS A 127 9.19 -9.58 3.61
N TYR A 128 8.31 -9.65 2.61
CA TYR A 128 8.71 -9.96 1.24
C TYR A 128 8.82 -8.72 0.35
N LYS A 129 8.07 -7.64 0.65
CA LYS A 129 8.01 -6.40 -0.15
C LYS A 129 7.67 -6.59 -1.63
N VAL A 130 7.07 -7.73 -2.00
CA VAL A 130 6.73 -8.04 -3.39
C VAL A 130 5.27 -7.70 -3.69
N GLU A 131 4.34 -8.09 -2.81
CA GLU A 131 2.89 -7.93 -3.02
C GLU A 131 2.35 -6.69 -2.27
N VAL A 132 1.41 -5.97 -2.90
CA VAL A 132 0.64 -4.91 -2.23
C VAL A 132 -0.18 -5.50 -1.08
N ARG A 133 0.00 -4.96 0.13
CA ARG A 133 -0.71 -5.38 1.35
C ARG A 133 -1.91 -4.52 1.65
N SER A 134 -1.78 -3.21 1.45
CA SER A 134 -2.84 -2.26 1.79
C SER A 134 -2.70 -0.99 0.99
N LEU A 135 -3.85 -0.44 0.60
CA LEU A 135 -3.98 0.88 0.01
C LEU A 135 -4.59 1.83 1.06
N GLY A 136 -4.15 3.08 1.07
CA GLY A 136 -4.72 4.07 1.97
C GLY A 136 -4.44 5.48 1.49
N PHE A 137 -5.00 6.46 2.19
CA PHE A 137 -4.85 7.87 1.82
C PHE A 137 -4.36 8.67 3.02
N SER A 138 -3.54 9.67 2.74
CA SER A 138 -3.10 10.67 3.72
C SER A 138 -3.49 12.05 3.21
N PHE A 139 -3.91 12.92 4.12
CA PHE A 139 -4.30 14.29 3.81
C PHE A 139 -4.18 15.16 5.06
N ALA A 140 -4.23 16.48 4.88
CA ALA A 140 -4.14 17.42 5.98
C ALA A 140 -5.31 17.24 6.98
N ARG A 141 -5.00 17.30 8.28
CA ARG A 141 -5.96 17.05 9.38
C ARG A 141 -7.27 17.83 9.26
N HIS A 142 -7.23 19.06 8.75
CA HIS A 142 -8.42 19.90 8.60
C HIS A 142 -9.46 19.28 7.64
N GLY A 143 -9.07 18.38 6.73
CA GLY A 143 -9.99 17.61 5.90
C GLY A 143 -10.97 16.74 6.69
N VAL A 144 -10.54 16.18 7.84
CA VAL A 144 -11.41 15.43 8.74
C VAL A 144 -12.45 16.36 9.38
N MET A 145 -12.02 17.56 9.78
CA MET A 145 -12.90 18.56 10.39
C MET A 145 -13.98 19.02 9.39
N LEU A 146 -13.62 19.21 8.13
CA LEU A 146 -14.55 19.53 7.05
C LEU A 146 -15.51 18.37 6.76
N HIS A 147 -15.01 17.14 6.79
CA HIS A 147 -15.81 15.93 6.54
C HIS A 147 -16.94 15.73 7.54
N TYR A 148 -16.68 16.04 8.81
CA TYR A 148 -17.65 15.86 9.90
C TYR A 148 -18.31 17.16 10.40
N GLY A 149 -17.93 18.33 9.86
CA GLY A 149 -18.49 19.62 10.30
C GLY A 149 -17.97 20.10 11.66
N ALA A 150 -16.77 19.67 12.05
CA ALA A 150 -16.14 20.15 13.29
C ALA A 150 -15.61 21.57 13.10
N SER A 151 -15.85 22.45 14.07
CA SER A 151 -15.36 23.84 14.05
C SER A 151 -15.00 24.33 15.46
N SER A 152 -14.51 25.57 15.58
CA SER A 152 -14.20 26.15 16.89
C SER A 152 -15.44 26.13 17.78
N GLY A 153 -15.31 25.59 19.00
CA GLY A 153 -16.43 25.41 19.93
C GLY A 153 -17.41 24.28 19.60
N HIS A 154 -17.23 23.57 18.48
CA HIS A 154 -18.15 22.55 17.97
C HIS A 154 -17.38 21.27 17.59
N GLY A 155 -16.98 20.52 18.61
CA GLY A 155 -16.18 19.30 18.49
C GLY A 155 -17.01 18.02 18.53
N GLY A 156 -16.38 16.91 18.12
CA GLY A 156 -16.95 15.56 18.27
C GLY A 156 -16.97 15.09 19.72
N TYR A 157 -17.24 13.80 19.95
CA TYR A 157 -17.24 13.23 21.31
C TYR A 157 -15.84 12.91 21.85
N ILE A 158 -14.87 12.77 20.96
CA ILE A 158 -13.49 12.45 21.31
C ILE A 158 -12.62 13.70 21.09
N GLY A 159 -11.96 14.14 22.16
CA GLY A 159 -11.02 15.26 22.14
C GLY A 159 -9.63 14.86 21.66
N SER A 160 -8.80 15.87 21.42
CA SER A 160 -7.39 15.68 21.08
C SER A 160 -6.50 16.62 21.91
N LYS A 161 -5.24 16.22 22.06
CA LYS A 161 -4.17 17.07 22.59
C LYS A 161 -3.24 17.46 21.45
N TRP A 162 -2.79 18.70 21.40
CA TRP A 162 -1.83 19.16 20.41
C TRP A 162 -0.88 20.18 21.03
N ARG A 163 0.32 20.31 20.46
CA ARG A 163 1.24 21.39 20.80
C ARG A 163 0.92 22.61 19.97
N ASP A 164 0.84 23.78 20.59
CA ASP A 164 0.76 25.05 19.88
C ASP A 164 2.13 25.47 19.32
N ARG A 165 2.16 26.59 18.57
CA ARG A 165 3.40 27.14 18.00
C ARG A 165 4.46 27.48 19.06
N PHE A 166 4.03 27.71 20.30
CA PHE A 166 4.90 28.08 21.43
C PHE A 166 5.28 26.85 22.28
N GLY A 167 4.92 25.65 21.85
CA GLY A 167 5.27 24.39 22.52
C GLY A 167 4.31 23.95 23.63
N ASN A 168 3.29 24.76 23.96
CA ASN A 168 2.34 24.44 25.03
C ASN A 168 1.35 23.36 24.58
N ILE A 169 1.02 22.44 25.48
CA ILE A 169 0.01 21.42 25.23
C ILE A 169 -1.37 22.04 25.41
N ARG A 170 -2.14 22.08 24.32
CA ARG A 170 -3.56 22.44 24.31
C ARG A 170 -4.39 21.17 24.25
N THR A 171 -5.57 21.21 24.85
CA THR A 171 -6.57 20.15 24.79
C THR A 171 -7.87 20.68 24.21
N THR A 172 -8.67 19.80 23.61
CA THR A 172 -10.01 20.17 23.19
C THR A 172 -10.81 20.68 24.38
N ASN A 173 -11.51 21.81 24.21
CA ASN A 173 -12.37 22.37 25.23
C ASN A 173 -13.52 21.38 25.53
N PRO A 174 -13.69 20.90 26.78
CA PRO A 174 -14.77 19.98 27.12
C PRO A 174 -16.17 20.49 26.76
N ALA A 175 -16.41 21.80 26.84
CA ALA A 175 -17.69 22.41 26.50
C ALA A 175 -18.03 22.33 25.00
N SER A 176 -17.09 21.91 24.15
CA SER A 176 -17.29 21.73 22.72
C SER A 176 -17.73 20.31 22.33
N PHE A 177 -17.69 19.35 23.25
CA PHE A 177 -17.99 17.95 22.93
C PHE A 177 -19.47 17.75 22.55
N GLY A 178 -19.71 16.87 21.58
CA GLY A 178 -21.06 16.53 21.09
C GLY A 178 -21.73 17.61 20.23
N LYS A 179 -21.08 18.76 20.02
CA LYS A 179 -21.60 19.90 19.24
C LYS A 179 -21.18 19.89 17.76
N MET A 180 -20.53 18.82 17.31
CA MET A 180 -20.10 18.64 15.92
C MET A 180 -21.30 18.75 14.96
N GLY A 181 -21.16 19.53 13.90
CA GLY A 181 -22.23 19.77 12.92
C GLY A 181 -23.35 20.72 13.38
N GLN A 182 -23.36 21.16 14.65
CA GLN A 182 -24.35 22.13 15.17
C GLN A 182 -23.90 23.59 15.01
N GLY A 183 -22.63 23.82 14.65
CA GLY A 183 -22.09 25.16 14.42
C GLY A 183 -22.35 25.66 12.99
N ASN A 184 -21.79 26.83 12.67
CA ASN A 184 -21.89 27.42 11.34
C ASN A 184 -21.28 26.57 10.21
N ARG A 185 -20.44 25.58 10.55
CA ARG A 185 -19.84 24.66 9.58
C ARG A 185 -20.69 23.40 9.46
N LYS A 186 -21.31 23.22 8.29
CA LYS A 186 -21.98 21.96 7.92
C LYS A 186 -20.97 20.90 7.51
N ALA A 187 -21.28 19.64 7.79
CA ALA A 187 -20.49 18.50 7.33
C ALA A 187 -20.56 18.37 5.82
N VAL A 188 -19.41 18.20 5.17
CA VAL A 188 -19.33 17.95 3.73
C VAL A 188 -18.63 16.62 3.54
N HIS A 189 -19.39 15.56 3.22
CA HIS A 189 -18.86 14.21 3.06
C HIS A 189 -18.07 14.07 1.75
N TRP A 190 -16.91 14.70 1.66
CA TRP A 190 -16.11 14.77 0.44
C TRP A 190 -15.27 13.50 0.19
N PHE A 191 -14.96 12.73 1.24
CA PHE A 191 -14.05 11.59 1.16
C PHE A 191 -14.78 10.25 0.94
N ASN A 192 -15.70 9.89 1.86
CA ASN A 192 -16.37 8.59 1.87
C ASN A 192 -17.15 8.25 0.58
N PRO A 193 -17.90 9.18 -0.06
CA PRO A 193 -18.63 8.85 -1.27
C PRO A 193 -17.73 8.43 -2.44
N VAL A 194 -16.57 9.09 -2.60
CA VAL A 194 -15.59 8.74 -3.62
C VAL A 194 -15.04 7.33 -3.37
N LEU A 195 -14.72 7.00 -2.11
CA LEU A 195 -14.28 5.64 -1.78
C LEU A 195 -15.38 4.60 -2.02
N ARG A 196 -16.62 4.85 -1.59
CA ARG A 196 -17.73 3.91 -1.79
C ARG A 196 -17.98 3.60 -3.26
N LYS A 197 -17.82 4.60 -4.13
CA LYS A 197 -17.94 4.44 -5.58
C LYS A 197 -16.88 3.50 -6.16
N HIS A 198 -15.65 3.53 -5.63
CA HIS A 198 -14.49 2.81 -6.20
C HIS A 198 -14.04 1.58 -5.41
N LEU A 199 -14.61 1.34 -4.24
CA LEU A 199 -14.33 0.15 -3.45
C LEU A 199 -14.70 -1.16 -4.18
N PRO A 200 -15.81 -1.25 -4.93
CA PRO A 200 -16.13 -2.46 -5.69
C PRO A 200 -15.04 -2.84 -6.69
N THR A 201 -14.53 -1.88 -7.46
CA THR A 201 -13.47 -2.16 -8.45
C THR A 201 -12.17 -2.63 -7.80
N LEU A 202 -11.85 -2.15 -6.59
CA LEU A 202 -10.71 -2.68 -5.84
C LEU A 202 -10.98 -4.10 -5.33
N ALA A 203 -12.21 -4.39 -4.91
CA ALA A 203 -12.61 -5.73 -4.49
C ALA A 203 -12.49 -6.72 -5.65
N ASP A 204 -12.92 -6.33 -6.86
CA ASP A 204 -12.80 -7.15 -8.07
C ASP A 204 -11.34 -7.44 -8.42
N ILE A 205 -10.46 -6.42 -8.40
CA ILE A 205 -9.01 -6.61 -8.61
C ILE A 205 -8.42 -7.63 -7.62
N ALA A 206 -8.82 -7.55 -6.35
CA ALA A 206 -8.34 -8.48 -5.32
C ALA A 206 -8.92 -9.89 -5.50
N ALA A 207 -10.21 -9.99 -5.85
CA ALA A 207 -10.89 -11.26 -6.07
C ALA A 207 -10.30 -12.02 -7.26
N GLU A 208 -10.13 -11.36 -8.42
CA GLU A 208 -9.52 -11.95 -9.62
C GLU A 208 -8.13 -12.53 -9.30
N TYR A 209 -7.28 -11.73 -8.66
CA TYR A 209 -5.94 -12.18 -8.25
C TYR A 209 -5.96 -13.37 -7.28
N CYS A 210 -6.97 -13.47 -6.41
CA CYS A 210 -7.12 -14.61 -5.50
C CYS A 210 -7.73 -15.85 -6.19
N MET A 211 -8.61 -15.66 -7.17
CA MET A 211 -9.25 -16.74 -7.94
C MET A 211 -8.28 -17.40 -8.91
N ASP A 212 -7.52 -16.62 -9.68
CA ASP A 212 -6.51 -17.12 -10.62
C ASP A 212 -5.50 -18.04 -9.90
N MET A 213 -5.13 -17.66 -8.67
CA MET A 213 -4.27 -18.48 -7.80
C MET A 213 -4.92 -19.78 -7.35
N SER A 214 -6.20 -19.73 -7.02
CA SER A 214 -6.94 -20.91 -6.54
C SER A 214 -7.07 -21.95 -7.66
N LEU A 215 -7.28 -21.49 -8.90
CA LEU A 215 -7.32 -22.34 -10.09
C LEU A 215 -5.94 -22.93 -10.42
N ASN A 216 -4.87 -22.14 -10.36
CA ASN A 216 -3.50 -22.65 -10.57
C ASN A 216 -3.09 -23.70 -9.52
N LEU A 217 -3.45 -23.49 -8.25
CA LEU A 217 -3.26 -24.49 -7.19
C LEU A 217 -4.06 -25.77 -7.47
N ALA A 218 -5.33 -25.64 -7.86
CA ALA A 218 -6.16 -26.80 -8.17
C ALA A 218 -5.63 -27.60 -9.37
N GLY A 219 -5.13 -26.91 -10.41
CA GLY A 219 -4.47 -27.55 -11.55
C GLY A 219 -3.25 -28.40 -11.13
N LEU A 220 -2.41 -27.88 -10.23
CA LEU A 220 -1.28 -28.62 -9.67
C LEU A 220 -1.67 -29.87 -8.87
N PHE A 221 -2.88 -29.92 -8.28
CA PHE A 221 -3.37 -31.08 -7.53
C PHE A 221 -4.15 -32.09 -8.40
N LEU A 222 -4.49 -31.74 -9.64
CA LEU A 222 -5.22 -32.61 -10.57
C LEU A 222 -4.30 -33.29 -11.59
N GLU A 223 -3.01 -32.95 -11.61
CA GLU A 223 -1.97 -33.58 -12.45
C GLU A 223 -1.27 -34.78 -11.77
N GLU A 224 -1.86 -35.37 -10.73
CA GLU A 224 -1.43 -36.66 -10.13
C GLU A 224 -2.24 -37.86 -10.64
#